data_AF-S5DRU1-F1
#
_entry.id   AF-S5DRU1-F1
#
_cell.length_a   1.000
_cell.length_b   1.000
_cell.length_c   1.000
_cell.angle_alpha   90.00
_cell.angle_beta   90.00
_cell.angle_gamma   90.00
#
_symmetry.space_group_name_H-M   'P 1'
#
loop_
_entity.id
_entity.type
_entity.pdbx_description
1 polymer ?
#
loop_
_entity_poly.entity_id
_entity_poly.type
_entity_poly.pdbx_seq_one_letter_code
_entity_poly.pdbx_strand_id
1 'polypeptide(L)'
;MNVLSFDVGGTTIKGGLVNEKLKIKEKFIADTPKKESSFLSLIEKIHDRFSNETDQVSLGMPGFVDNDNHIFKYGTNMQFSIDFKKLKLIKDKKIYLENDGNLAAYSEYLLHFRNDYKNLIMLTFGTGIGGGIIHNSQIFKGGGNAGEIGRILINENSYLEDIISAKAWTNKCKELFEQNQNTQLSKIFSEEKVGSLLFDKSIDLEDNEKLARDEIIVKTSLALVSLFELFDNEIFVIGGSMTKNPYNFIPFIDKYIKKNFDFPNRSFPIIKLSKAREDSGLFGAALLALNSE
;
A
#
# COMPACT_ATOMS: atom_id res chain seq x y z
N MET A 1 23.68 4.79 12.23
CA MET A 1 23.48 4.43 10.81
C MET A 1 22.39 5.30 10.17
N ASN A 2 22.55 5.72 8.91
CA ASN A 2 21.51 6.34 8.09
C ASN A 2 21.26 5.55 6.80
N VAL A 3 19.99 5.42 6.44
CA VAL A 3 19.52 4.73 5.24
C VAL A 3 18.89 5.74 4.29
N LEU A 4 19.38 5.79 3.06
CA LEU A 4 18.72 6.50 1.98
C LEU A 4 17.60 5.61 1.45
N SER A 5 16.38 5.95 1.85
CA SER A 5 15.17 5.17 1.63
C SER A 5 14.38 5.73 0.47
N PHE A 6 13.87 4.86 -0.39
CA PHE A 6 13.03 5.21 -1.54
C PHE A 6 11.73 4.42 -1.48
N ASP A 7 10.63 5.10 -1.75
CA ASP A 7 9.31 4.53 -2.02
C ASP A 7 8.94 4.91 -3.45
N VAL A 8 9.13 3.95 -4.36
CA VAL A 8 9.01 4.14 -5.81
C VAL A 8 7.58 3.82 -6.22
N GLY A 9 6.82 4.86 -6.57
CA GLY A 9 5.53 4.70 -7.23
C GLY A 9 5.66 4.66 -8.75
N GLY A 10 4.53 4.53 -9.45
CA GLY A 10 4.51 4.60 -10.93
C GLY A 10 4.72 6.00 -11.51
N THR A 11 4.37 7.03 -10.73
CA THR A 11 4.41 8.44 -11.17
C THR A 11 5.48 9.21 -10.41
N THR A 12 5.56 9.02 -9.10
CA THR A 12 6.48 9.74 -8.22
C THR A 12 7.29 8.77 -7.37
N ILE A 13 8.54 9.15 -7.11
CA ILE A 13 9.42 8.52 -6.12
C ILE A 13 9.43 9.45 -4.92
N LYS A 14 9.00 8.95 -3.76
CA LYS A 14 9.26 9.61 -2.49
C LYS A 14 10.57 9.06 -1.94
N GLY A 15 11.41 9.89 -1.37
CA GLY A 15 12.64 9.44 -0.75
C GLY A 15 13.02 10.26 0.46
N GLY A 16 13.91 9.71 1.27
CA GLY A 16 14.43 10.41 2.43
C GLY A 16 15.64 9.73 3.07
N LEU A 17 16.42 10.51 3.81
CA LEU A 17 17.52 10.01 4.61
C LEU A 17 17.00 9.75 6.04
N VAL A 18 16.89 8.48 6.41
CA VAL A 18 16.30 8.05 7.67
C VAL A 18 17.40 7.48 8.57
N ASN A 19 17.48 7.93 9.81
CA ASN A 19 18.46 7.37 10.76
C ASN A 19 17.91 6.17 11.55
N GLU A 20 18.79 5.50 12.30
CA GLU A 20 18.45 4.37 13.19
C GLU A 20 17.37 4.66 14.25
N LYS A 21 17.14 5.95 14.58
CA LYS A 21 16.07 6.39 15.48
C LYS A 21 14.77 6.69 14.74
N LEU A 22 14.70 6.33 13.45
CA LEU A 22 13.59 6.57 12.53
C LEU A 22 13.22 8.06 12.40
N LYS A 23 14.21 8.94 12.55
CA LYS A 23 14.04 10.36 12.21
C LYS A 23 14.41 10.56 10.75
N ILE A 24 13.46 11.12 9.99
CA ILE A 24 13.70 11.62 8.64
C ILE A 24 14.52 12.91 8.75
N LYS A 25 15.78 12.89 8.29
CA LYS A 25 16.64 14.07 8.24
C LYS A 25 16.29 14.97 7.06
N GLU A 26 16.05 14.34 5.92
CA GLU A 26 15.76 14.97 4.64
C GLU A 26 14.68 14.17 3.92
N LYS A 27 13.77 14.87 3.23
CA LYS A 27 12.71 14.27 2.42
C LYS A 27 12.67 14.93 1.06
N PHE A 28 12.45 14.15 0.02
CA PHE A 28 12.36 14.65 -1.34
C PHE A 28 11.32 13.85 -2.16
N ILE A 29 10.91 14.46 -3.27
CA ILE A 29 10.03 13.86 -4.25
C ILE A 29 10.67 14.08 -5.62
N ALA A 30 10.62 13.05 -6.46
CA ALA A 30 11.05 13.11 -7.86
C ALA A 30 10.03 12.41 -8.76
N ASP A 31 10.00 12.77 -10.03
CA ASP A 31 9.22 12.03 -11.02
C ASP A 31 9.86 10.67 -11.30
N THR A 32 9.04 9.65 -11.49
CA THR A 32 9.49 8.29 -11.79
C THR A 32 9.90 8.18 -13.25
N PRO A 33 11.18 7.93 -13.56
CA PRO A 33 11.62 7.76 -14.95
C PRO A 33 10.99 6.53 -15.60
N LYS A 34 10.77 6.57 -16.91
CA LYS A 34 10.11 5.51 -17.68
C LYS A 34 11.08 4.56 -18.40
N LYS A 35 12.37 4.63 -18.08
CA LYS A 35 13.44 3.81 -18.66
C LYS A 35 14.48 3.49 -17.59
N GLU A 36 15.06 2.30 -17.67
CA GLU A 36 16.10 1.82 -16.74
C GLU A 36 17.26 2.81 -16.60
N SER A 37 17.87 3.24 -17.71
CA SER A 37 19.05 4.12 -17.66
C SER A 37 18.78 5.46 -16.97
N SER A 38 17.61 6.06 -17.21
CA SER A 38 17.19 7.30 -16.56
C SER A 38 16.86 7.08 -15.09
N PHE A 39 16.29 5.93 -14.74
CA PHE A 39 16.03 5.55 -13.34
C PHE A 39 17.33 5.40 -12.56
N LEU A 40 18.27 4.59 -13.07
CA LEU A 40 19.57 4.38 -12.44
C LEU A 40 20.34 5.70 -12.29
N SER A 41 20.35 6.54 -13.32
CA SER A 41 20.99 7.87 -13.27
C SER A 41 20.36 8.79 -12.21
N LEU A 42 19.04 8.69 -11.98
CA LEU A 42 18.37 9.46 -10.94
C LEU A 42 18.78 8.97 -9.55
N ILE A 43 18.80 7.66 -9.32
CA ILE A 43 19.21 7.07 -8.04
C ILE A 43 20.66 7.45 -7.71
N GLU A 44 21.58 7.36 -8.67
CA GLU A 44 22.98 7.80 -8.50
C GLU A 44 23.05 9.29 -8.14
N LYS A 45 22.37 10.16 -8.89
CA LYS A 45 22.35 11.61 -8.64
C LYS A 45 21.84 11.95 -7.24
N ILE A 46 20.82 11.23 -6.77
CA ILE A 46 20.27 11.43 -5.42
C ILE A 46 21.25 10.91 -4.37
N HIS A 47 21.84 9.72 -4.58
CA HIS A 47 22.85 9.17 -3.68
C HIS A 47 24.05 10.10 -3.56
N ASP A 48 24.58 10.64 -4.65
CA ASP A 48 25.74 11.54 -4.65
C ASP A 48 25.53 12.76 -3.76
N ARG A 49 24.31 13.32 -3.74
CA ARG A 49 23.91 14.43 -2.86
C ARG A 49 24.03 14.08 -1.37
N PHE A 50 23.86 12.82 -0.99
CA PHE A 50 23.84 12.35 0.40
C PHE A 50 24.93 11.32 0.71
N SER A 51 25.91 11.15 -0.18
CA SER A 51 26.89 10.06 -0.17
C SER A 51 27.70 9.96 1.13
N ASN A 52 28.09 11.10 1.69
CA ASN A 52 28.83 11.19 2.95
C ASN A 52 28.01 10.88 4.20
N GLU A 53 26.67 10.88 4.10
CA GLU A 53 25.77 10.60 5.21
C GLU A 53 25.07 9.25 5.08
N THR A 54 25.08 8.64 3.89
CA THR A 54 24.36 7.41 3.59
C THR A 54 25.22 6.20 3.87
N ASP A 55 24.78 5.33 4.77
CA ASP A 55 25.46 4.06 5.05
C ASP A 55 24.90 2.94 4.16
N GLN A 56 23.59 2.95 3.93
CA GLN A 56 22.87 1.93 3.17
C GLN A 56 21.79 2.57 2.30
N VAL A 57 21.41 1.88 1.22
CA VAL A 57 20.33 2.29 0.31
C VAL A 57 19.24 1.24 0.33
N SER A 58 17.98 1.66 0.41
CA SER A 58 16.85 0.72 0.33
C SER A 58 15.76 1.28 -0.55
N LEU A 59 15.20 0.44 -1.43
CA LEU A 59 14.15 0.82 -2.35
C LEU A 59 12.93 -0.10 -2.22
N GLY A 60 11.78 0.51 -1.93
CA GLY A 60 10.46 -0.06 -2.15
C GLY A 60 10.07 0.10 -3.62
N MET A 61 9.85 -1.02 -4.30
CA MET A 61 9.56 -1.07 -5.73
C MET A 61 8.08 -1.45 -5.96
N PRO A 62 7.41 -0.87 -6.97
CA PRO A 62 5.98 -1.05 -7.19
C PRO A 62 5.70 -2.32 -8.03
N GLY A 63 6.13 -3.47 -7.53
CA GLY A 63 5.96 -4.76 -8.20
C GLY A 63 6.96 -5.84 -7.77
N PHE A 64 7.36 -6.68 -8.72
CA PHE A 64 8.12 -7.90 -8.49
C PHE A 64 9.62 -7.64 -8.40
N VAL A 65 10.24 -8.12 -7.33
CA VAL A 65 11.67 -7.99 -7.06
C VAL A 65 12.36 -9.36 -7.00
N ASP A 66 13.55 -9.43 -7.59
CA ASP A 66 14.50 -10.51 -7.44
C ASP A 66 15.62 -10.04 -6.52
N ASN A 67 15.52 -10.36 -5.24
CA ASN A 67 16.50 -9.91 -4.26
C ASN A 67 17.87 -10.55 -4.50
N ASP A 68 17.90 -11.84 -4.83
CA ASP A 68 19.14 -12.57 -5.09
C ASP A 68 19.91 -11.95 -6.27
N ASN A 69 19.19 -11.57 -7.32
CA ASN A 69 19.80 -10.99 -8.51
C ASN A 69 19.88 -9.46 -8.50
N HIS A 70 19.31 -8.78 -7.50
CA HIS A 70 19.19 -7.32 -7.43
C HIS A 70 18.45 -6.74 -8.66
N ILE A 71 17.34 -7.36 -9.03
CA ILE A 71 16.56 -6.99 -10.22
C ILE A 71 15.13 -6.62 -9.82
N PHE A 72 14.65 -5.47 -10.24
CA PHE A 72 13.21 -5.26 -10.37
C PHE A 72 12.76 -5.87 -11.70
N LYS A 73 11.81 -6.80 -11.67
CA LYS A 73 11.38 -7.53 -12.87
C LYS A 73 10.34 -6.74 -13.64
N TYR A 74 9.24 -6.42 -12.98
CA TYR A 74 8.05 -5.83 -13.58
C TYR A 74 7.06 -5.40 -12.50
N GLY A 75 6.25 -4.39 -12.79
CA GLY A 75 5.08 -4.01 -12.01
C GLY A 75 4.00 -3.40 -12.90
N THR A 76 2.75 -3.43 -12.45
CA THR A 76 1.60 -2.89 -13.22
C THR A 76 1.80 -1.41 -13.58
N ASN A 77 2.36 -0.64 -12.64
CA ASN A 77 2.64 0.78 -12.79
C ASN A 77 4.07 1.11 -13.28
N MET A 78 4.96 0.10 -13.37
CA MET A 78 6.33 0.22 -13.90
C MET A 78 6.70 -1.03 -14.71
N GLN A 79 6.51 -0.95 -16.03
CA GLN A 79 6.48 -2.11 -16.93
C GLN A 79 7.83 -2.39 -17.63
N PHE A 80 8.94 -2.13 -16.94
CA PHE A 80 10.29 -2.41 -17.46
C PHE A 80 11.17 -2.93 -16.32
N SER A 81 12.12 -3.79 -16.65
CA SER A 81 13.06 -4.34 -15.68
C SER A 81 14.19 -3.35 -15.38
N ILE A 82 14.72 -3.40 -14.16
CA ILE A 82 15.87 -2.62 -13.71
C ILE A 82 16.86 -3.57 -13.06
N ASP A 83 18.08 -3.62 -13.58
CA ASP A 83 19.21 -4.31 -12.99
C ASP A 83 20.01 -3.34 -12.12
N PHE A 84 19.85 -3.46 -10.81
CA PHE A 84 20.51 -2.57 -9.85
C PHE A 84 22.02 -2.83 -9.74
N LYS A 85 22.55 -3.94 -10.28
CA LYS A 85 24.00 -4.17 -10.35
C LYS A 85 24.71 -3.19 -11.28
N LYS A 86 23.96 -2.49 -12.13
CA LYS A 86 24.47 -1.41 -12.99
C LYS A 86 24.70 -0.09 -12.24
N LEU A 87 24.21 0.03 -11.01
CA LEU A 87 24.55 1.17 -10.16
C LEU A 87 26.04 1.14 -9.83
N LYS A 88 26.69 2.31 -9.87
CA LYS A 88 28.06 2.48 -9.39
C LYS A 88 28.11 2.36 -7.87
N LEU A 89 27.11 2.90 -7.17
CA LEU A 89 27.05 2.92 -5.70
C LEU A 89 27.01 1.53 -5.06
N ILE A 90 26.57 0.49 -5.79
CA ILE A 90 26.49 -0.89 -5.28
C ILE A 90 27.85 -1.47 -4.90
N LYS A 91 28.95 -0.87 -5.39
CA LYS A 91 30.32 -1.28 -5.05
C LYS A 91 30.69 -0.92 -3.61
N ASP A 92 30.12 0.17 -3.09
CA ASP A 92 30.49 0.76 -1.80
C ASP A 92 29.34 0.72 -0.79
N LYS A 93 28.10 0.51 -1.25
CA LYS A 93 26.88 0.55 -0.43
C LYS A 93 26.08 -0.73 -0.61
N LYS A 94 25.56 -1.25 0.50
CA LYS A 94 24.52 -2.29 0.47
C LYS A 94 23.23 -1.69 -0.07
N ILE A 95 22.61 -2.39 -1.02
CA ILE A 95 21.32 -2.03 -1.61
C ILE A 95 20.30 -3.10 -1.24
N TYR A 96 19.20 -2.68 -0.65
CA TYR A 96 18.07 -3.54 -0.35
C TYR A 96 16.91 -3.20 -1.28
N LEU A 97 16.25 -4.24 -1.80
CA LEU A 97 15.07 -4.12 -2.63
C LEU A 97 13.93 -4.86 -1.93
N GLU A 98 12.73 -4.33 -2.04
CA GLU A 98 11.52 -5.03 -1.62
C GLU A 98 10.30 -4.45 -2.34
N ASN A 99 9.21 -5.20 -2.39
CA ASN A 99 7.92 -4.69 -2.81
C ASN A 99 7.42 -3.58 -1.85
N ASP A 100 6.86 -2.50 -2.41
CA ASP A 100 6.34 -1.36 -1.66
C ASP A 100 5.23 -1.73 -0.64
N GLY A 101 4.31 -2.62 -1.02
CA GLY A 101 3.27 -3.17 -0.16
C GLY A 101 3.83 -3.97 1.02
N ASN A 102 4.83 -4.82 0.77
CA ASN A 102 5.56 -5.54 1.82
C ASN A 102 6.25 -4.58 2.79
N LEU A 103 6.92 -3.54 2.30
CA LEU A 103 7.56 -2.54 3.15
C LEU A 103 6.55 -1.74 3.97
N ALA A 104 5.41 -1.37 3.39
CA ALA A 104 4.35 -0.71 4.13
C ALA A 104 3.85 -1.60 5.29
N ALA A 105 3.59 -2.88 5.04
CA ALA A 105 3.18 -3.84 6.06
C ALA A 105 4.26 -4.02 7.14
N TYR A 106 5.52 -4.14 6.73
CA TYR A 106 6.65 -4.32 7.63
C TYR A 106 6.85 -3.11 8.55
N SER A 107 6.66 -1.90 8.02
CA SER A 107 6.73 -0.66 8.80
C SER A 107 5.64 -0.61 9.89
N GLU A 108 4.38 -0.85 9.52
CA GLU A 108 3.27 -0.86 10.47
C GLU A 108 3.48 -1.95 11.53
N TYR A 109 3.90 -3.13 11.10
CA TYR A 109 4.20 -4.24 11.98
C TYR A 109 5.23 -3.84 13.03
N LEU A 110 6.42 -3.43 12.61
CA LEU A 110 7.51 -3.13 13.53
C LEU A 110 7.25 -1.93 14.44
N LEU A 111 6.57 -0.91 13.94
CA LEU A 111 6.35 0.33 14.70
C LEU A 111 5.16 0.25 15.65
N HIS A 112 4.15 -0.57 15.33
CA HIS A 112 2.85 -0.45 15.97
C HIS A 112 2.22 -1.76 16.42
N PHE A 113 2.63 -2.91 15.87
CA PHE A 113 1.89 -4.17 16.06
C PHE A 113 2.75 -5.36 16.50
N ARG A 114 4.09 -5.29 16.42
CA ARG A 114 5.00 -6.41 16.67
C ARG A 114 4.93 -7.01 18.08
N ASN A 115 4.50 -6.22 19.07
CA ASN A 115 4.43 -6.68 20.46
C ASN A 115 3.13 -7.44 20.74
N ASP A 116 2.10 -7.23 19.92
CA ASP A 116 0.76 -7.76 20.13
C ASP A 116 0.41 -8.89 19.15
N TYR A 117 1.04 -8.89 17.96
CA TYR A 117 0.70 -9.80 16.87
C TYR A 117 1.96 -10.37 16.20
N LYS A 118 1.81 -11.52 15.56
CA LYS A 118 2.81 -12.18 14.71
C LYS A 118 2.36 -12.30 13.26
N ASN A 119 1.04 -12.32 13.02
CA ASN A 119 0.44 -12.50 11.71
C ASN A 119 -0.44 -11.29 11.37
N LEU A 120 -0.02 -10.50 10.39
CA LEU A 120 -0.67 -9.26 9.98
C LEU A 120 -0.81 -9.24 8.46
N ILE A 121 -1.99 -8.86 7.97
CA ILE A 121 -2.18 -8.57 6.56
C ILE A 121 -2.51 -7.09 6.41
N MET A 122 -1.72 -6.39 5.62
CA MET A 122 -1.97 -5.00 5.26
C MET A 122 -2.53 -4.92 3.84
N LEU A 123 -3.54 -4.06 3.65
CA LEU A 123 -4.06 -3.68 2.35
C LEU A 123 -3.92 -2.16 2.21
N THR A 124 -3.40 -1.69 1.07
CA THR A 124 -3.27 -0.25 0.78
C THR A 124 -4.24 0.15 -0.33
N PHE A 125 -5.11 1.12 -0.03
CA PHE A 125 -6.12 1.58 -0.98
C PHE A 125 -5.66 2.89 -1.61
N GLY A 126 -5.28 2.80 -2.89
CA GLY A 126 -4.76 3.92 -3.66
C GLY A 126 -5.23 3.89 -5.11
N THR A 127 -4.30 4.05 -6.05
CA THR A 127 -4.58 3.90 -7.48
C THR A 127 -5.00 2.47 -7.85
N GLY A 128 -4.47 1.48 -7.12
CA GLY A 128 -4.92 0.08 -7.09
C GLY A 128 -5.04 -0.39 -5.65
N ILE A 129 -4.89 -1.71 -5.44
CA ILE A 129 -4.80 -2.30 -4.10
C ILE A 129 -3.43 -2.98 -3.95
N GLY A 130 -2.58 -2.40 -3.11
CA GLY A 130 -1.35 -3.04 -2.68
C GLY A 130 -1.62 -3.95 -1.48
N GLY A 131 -0.72 -4.89 -1.23
CA GLY A 131 -0.80 -5.78 -0.09
C GLY A 131 0.57 -6.14 0.45
N GLY A 132 0.61 -6.45 1.74
CA GLY A 132 1.80 -6.99 2.39
C GLY A 132 1.39 -7.93 3.50
N ILE A 133 2.07 -9.08 3.57
CA ILE A 133 1.74 -10.15 4.52
C ILE A 133 2.92 -10.31 5.46
N ILE A 134 2.66 -10.19 6.76
CA ILE A 134 3.56 -10.60 7.82
C ILE A 134 3.07 -11.93 8.36
N HIS A 135 3.92 -12.94 8.32
CA HIS A 135 3.65 -14.27 8.86
C HIS A 135 4.79 -14.66 9.79
N ASN A 136 4.47 -15.08 11.01
CA ASN A 136 5.45 -15.37 12.05
C ASN A 136 6.50 -14.26 12.25
N SER A 137 6.04 -13.01 12.33
CA SER A 137 6.88 -11.81 12.55
C SER A 137 7.84 -11.47 11.40
N GLN A 138 7.67 -12.07 10.23
CA GLN A 138 8.51 -11.83 9.05
C GLN A 138 7.67 -11.52 7.81
N ILE A 139 8.25 -10.81 6.84
CA ILE A 139 7.62 -10.59 5.54
C ILE A 139 7.43 -11.95 4.86
N PHE A 140 6.19 -12.28 4.54
CA PHE A 140 5.84 -13.48 3.79
C PHE A 140 5.89 -13.20 2.29
N LYS A 141 6.93 -13.72 1.62
CA LYS A 141 7.14 -13.51 0.18
C LYS A 141 6.59 -14.65 -0.69
N GLY A 142 6.15 -15.77 -0.10
CA GLY A 142 5.80 -16.98 -0.86
C GLY A 142 6.94 -17.42 -1.78
N GLY A 143 6.67 -17.63 -3.08
CA GLY A 143 7.69 -17.88 -4.10
C GLY A 143 8.49 -16.65 -4.55
N GLY A 144 8.38 -15.52 -3.86
CA GLY A 144 9.08 -14.26 -4.12
C GLY A 144 8.16 -13.06 -4.35
N ASN A 145 6.89 -13.27 -4.67
CA ASN A 145 5.93 -12.23 -5.08
C ASN A 145 4.55 -12.36 -4.41
N ALA A 146 4.47 -12.92 -3.19
CA ALA A 146 3.21 -12.92 -2.44
C ALA A 146 2.82 -11.49 -2.04
N GLY A 147 1.52 -11.28 -1.81
CA GLY A 147 0.99 -9.98 -1.38
C GLY A 147 0.25 -9.17 -2.45
N GLU A 148 0.13 -9.68 -3.69
CA GLU A 148 -0.65 -9.07 -4.78
C GLU A 148 -2.18 -9.19 -4.58
N ILE A 149 -2.67 -8.71 -3.43
CA ILE A 149 -4.08 -8.84 -2.99
C ILE A 149 -5.03 -8.14 -3.98
N GLY A 150 -4.61 -7.02 -4.58
CA GLY A 150 -5.41 -6.33 -5.58
C GLY A 150 -5.71 -7.15 -6.83
N ARG A 151 -4.88 -8.17 -7.10
CA ARG A 151 -4.98 -9.05 -8.26
C ARG A 151 -5.79 -10.33 -7.99
N ILE A 152 -6.46 -10.42 -6.84
CA ILE A 152 -7.47 -11.46 -6.62
C ILE A 152 -8.57 -11.30 -7.68
N LEU A 153 -8.89 -12.39 -8.39
CA LEU A 153 -9.93 -12.39 -9.41
C LEU A 153 -11.31 -12.32 -8.76
N ILE A 154 -12.17 -11.43 -9.29
CA ILE A 154 -13.59 -11.37 -8.93
C ILE A 154 -14.43 -12.06 -9.98
N ASN A 155 -14.14 -11.82 -11.26
CA ASN A 155 -14.82 -12.39 -12.43
C ASN A 155 -13.81 -12.66 -13.55
N GLU A 156 -14.26 -13.26 -14.64
CA GLU A 156 -13.49 -13.31 -15.88
C GLU A 156 -13.04 -11.90 -16.28
N ASN A 157 -11.72 -11.66 -16.28
CA ASN A 157 -11.07 -10.38 -16.61
C ASN A 157 -11.32 -9.21 -15.66
N SER A 158 -11.72 -9.45 -14.40
CA SER A 158 -11.81 -8.38 -13.39
C SER A 158 -11.14 -8.78 -12.09
N TYR A 159 -10.40 -7.82 -11.54
CA TYR A 159 -9.61 -7.96 -10.32
C TYR A 159 -10.24 -7.16 -9.19
N LEU A 160 -9.88 -7.52 -7.95
CA LEU A 160 -10.38 -6.88 -6.74
C LEU A 160 -10.16 -5.36 -6.75
N GLU A 161 -9.00 -4.92 -7.19
CA GLU A 161 -8.64 -3.51 -7.27
C GLU A 161 -9.51 -2.68 -8.22
N ASP A 162 -10.11 -3.31 -9.24
CA ASP A 162 -10.99 -2.62 -10.19
C ASP A 162 -12.26 -2.09 -9.51
N ILE A 163 -12.64 -2.69 -8.37
CA ILE A 163 -13.84 -2.33 -7.62
C ILE A 163 -13.49 -1.58 -6.34
N ILE A 164 -12.52 -2.09 -5.56
CA ILE A 164 -12.31 -1.61 -4.20
C ILE A 164 -11.16 -0.60 -4.06
N SER A 165 -10.41 -0.26 -5.12
CA SER A 165 -9.37 0.76 -5.01
C SER A 165 -9.94 2.16 -4.72
N ALA A 166 -9.18 3.03 -4.07
CA ALA A 166 -9.61 4.41 -3.83
C ALA A 166 -9.86 5.18 -5.15
N LYS A 167 -9.13 4.83 -6.21
CA LYS A 167 -9.40 5.29 -7.58
C LYS A 167 -10.76 4.80 -8.09
N ALA A 168 -11.10 3.53 -7.92
CA ALA A 168 -12.40 2.99 -8.32
C ALA A 168 -13.55 3.70 -7.60
N TRP A 169 -13.43 3.95 -6.30
CA TRP A 169 -14.43 4.71 -5.53
C TRP A 169 -14.61 6.13 -6.08
N THR A 170 -13.50 6.80 -6.38
CA THR A 170 -13.51 8.18 -6.91
C THR A 170 -14.14 8.23 -8.30
N ASN A 171 -13.83 7.26 -9.16
CA ASN A 171 -14.49 7.10 -10.46
C ASN A 171 -15.99 6.86 -10.28
N LYS A 172 -16.38 6.05 -9.29
CA LYS A 172 -17.79 5.78 -9.04
C LYS A 172 -18.57 7.01 -8.59
N CYS A 173 -18.00 7.82 -7.70
CA CYS A 173 -18.59 9.13 -7.35
C CYS A 173 -18.68 10.06 -8.57
N LYS A 174 -17.69 10.04 -9.46
CA LYS A 174 -17.72 10.83 -10.70
C LYS A 174 -18.86 10.40 -11.62
N GLU A 175 -19.08 9.10 -11.81
CA GLU A 175 -20.23 8.59 -12.58
C GLU A 175 -21.56 9.03 -11.96
N LEU A 176 -21.70 8.92 -10.64
CA LEU A 176 -22.91 9.35 -9.91
C LEU A 176 -23.15 10.86 -10.03
N PHE A 177 -22.08 11.65 -9.96
CA PHE A 177 -22.11 13.09 -10.19
C PHE A 177 -22.59 13.46 -11.61
N GLU A 178 -22.09 12.76 -12.63
CA GLU A 178 -22.52 12.96 -14.02
C GLU A 178 -23.99 12.59 -14.25
N GLN A 179 -24.53 11.64 -13.47
CA GLN A 179 -25.94 11.25 -13.52
C GLN A 179 -26.87 12.23 -12.82
N ASN A 180 -26.50 12.73 -11.63
CA ASN A 180 -27.32 13.67 -10.87
C ASN A 180 -26.48 14.59 -9.98
N GLN A 181 -26.37 15.86 -10.37
CA GLN A 181 -25.58 16.87 -9.65
C GLN A 181 -26.28 17.45 -8.42
N ASN A 182 -27.56 17.13 -8.20
CA ASN A 182 -28.37 17.74 -7.14
C ASN A 182 -28.29 17.01 -5.80
N THR A 183 -27.80 15.76 -5.79
CA THR A 183 -27.64 14.97 -4.56
C THR A 183 -26.62 15.61 -3.62
N GLN A 184 -26.72 15.30 -2.32
CA GLN A 184 -25.78 15.84 -1.34
C GLN A 184 -24.35 15.35 -1.62
N LEU A 185 -24.18 14.07 -1.98
CA LEU A 185 -22.90 13.49 -2.40
C LEU A 185 -22.30 14.28 -3.57
N SER A 186 -23.07 14.51 -4.63
CA SER A 186 -22.59 15.18 -5.84
C SER A 186 -22.11 16.60 -5.59
N LYS A 187 -22.82 17.36 -4.75
CA LYS A 187 -22.43 18.73 -4.38
C LYS A 187 -21.07 18.73 -3.67
N ILE A 188 -20.90 17.88 -2.66
CA ILE A 188 -19.64 17.80 -1.89
C ILE A 188 -18.50 17.25 -2.77
N PHE A 189 -18.79 16.23 -3.59
CA PHE A 189 -17.79 15.64 -4.49
C PHE A 189 -17.25 16.63 -5.53
N SER A 190 -18.06 17.60 -5.97
CA SER A 190 -17.62 18.63 -6.93
C SER A 190 -16.42 19.46 -6.43
N GLU A 191 -16.33 19.62 -5.11
CA GLU A 191 -15.25 20.36 -4.43
C GLU A 191 -14.12 19.43 -4.02
N GLU A 192 -14.45 18.34 -3.31
CA GLU A 192 -13.47 17.46 -2.66
C GLU A 192 -12.81 16.46 -3.62
N LYS A 193 -13.56 15.98 -4.63
CA LYS A 193 -13.11 14.98 -5.63
C LYS A 193 -12.51 13.71 -5.03
N VAL A 194 -13.05 13.23 -3.90
CA VAL A 194 -12.63 12.00 -3.23
C VAL A 194 -13.75 10.98 -3.13
N GLY A 195 -13.46 9.72 -3.47
CA GLY A 195 -14.44 8.63 -3.43
C GLY A 195 -14.85 8.17 -2.03
N SER A 196 -14.04 8.46 -1.00
CA SER A 196 -14.33 8.02 0.37
C SER A 196 -15.58 8.67 0.98
N LEU A 197 -16.10 9.73 0.35
CA LEU A 197 -17.38 10.36 0.69
C LEU A 197 -18.55 9.36 0.71
N LEU A 198 -18.48 8.28 -0.08
CA LEU A 198 -19.48 7.20 -0.02
C LEU A 198 -19.62 6.61 1.39
N PHE A 199 -18.59 6.71 2.24
CA PHE A 199 -18.62 6.15 3.58
C PHE A 199 -18.91 7.17 4.68
N ASP A 200 -19.21 8.42 4.32
CA ASP A 200 -19.60 9.44 5.30
C ASP A 200 -21.09 9.32 5.63
N LYS A 201 -21.40 8.93 6.87
CA LYS A 201 -22.78 8.83 7.35
C LYS A 201 -23.49 10.17 7.50
N SER A 202 -22.78 11.30 7.44
CA SER A 202 -23.39 12.62 7.45
C SER A 202 -23.95 13.05 6.09
N ILE A 203 -23.62 12.31 5.04
CA ILE A 203 -24.15 12.51 3.69
C ILE A 203 -25.39 11.62 3.51
N ASP A 204 -26.52 12.24 3.21
CA ASP A 204 -27.72 11.52 2.80
C ASP A 204 -27.55 11.05 1.35
N LEU A 205 -27.34 9.74 1.20
CA LEU A 205 -27.13 9.10 -0.09
C LEU A 205 -28.46 8.66 -0.70
N GLU A 206 -28.64 8.93 -1.99
CA GLU A 206 -29.74 8.36 -2.79
C GLU A 206 -29.59 6.84 -2.96
N ASP A 207 -30.63 6.16 -3.40
CA ASP A 207 -30.63 4.69 -3.48
C ASP A 207 -29.54 4.11 -4.40
N ASN A 208 -29.27 4.74 -5.55
CA ASN A 208 -28.19 4.33 -6.45
C ASN A 208 -26.79 4.57 -5.84
N GLU A 209 -26.62 5.62 -5.04
CA GLU A 209 -25.38 5.94 -4.34
C GLU A 209 -25.14 4.97 -3.17
N LYS A 210 -26.21 4.59 -2.44
CA LYS A 210 -26.18 3.54 -1.42
C LYS A 210 -25.78 2.20 -2.03
N LEU A 211 -26.33 1.83 -3.19
CA LEU A 211 -25.96 0.60 -3.90
C LEU A 211 -24.47 0.58 -4.26
N ALA A 212 -23.93 1.70 -4.76
CA ALA A 212 -22.51 1.82 -5.08
C ALA A 212 -21.62 1.66 -3.83
N ARG A 213 -21.98 2.30 -2.72
CA ARG A 213 -21.29 2.13 -1.43
C ARG A 213 -21.34 0.68 -0.96
N ASP A 214 -22.52 0.08 -0.99
CA ASP A 214 -22.77 -1.25 -0.45
C ASP A 214 -22.05 -2.32 -1.29
N GLU A 215 -21.95 -2.16 -2.61
CA GLU A 215 -21.12 -3.02 -3.47
C GLU A 215 -19.65 -3.02 -3.00
N ILE A 216 -19.07 -1.84 -2.76
CA ILE A 216 -17.69 -1.73 -2.30
C ILE A 216 -17.50 -2.39 -0.92
N ILE A 217 -18.43 -2.15 0.02
CA ILE A 217 -18.39 -2.75 1.36
C ILE A 217 -18.45 -4.27 1.26
N VAL A 218 -19.38 -4.81 0.46
CA VAL A 218 -19.53 -6.25 0.23
C VAL A 218 -18.24 -6.83 -0.32
N LYS A 219 -17.73 -6.29 -1.44
CA LYS A 219 -16.53 -6.84 -2.10
C LYS A 219 -15.30 -6.76 -1.22
N THR A 220 -15.13 -5.67 -0.47
CA THR A 220 -14.02 -5.55 0.50
C THR A 220 -14.18 -6.59 1.62
N SER A 221 -15.38 -6.74 2.18
CA SER A 221 -15.64 -7.69 3.26
C SER A 221 -15.39 -9.13 2.81
N LEU A 222 -15.85 -9.52 1.62
CA LEU A 222 -15.61 -10.84 1.04
C LEU A 222 -14.12 -11.13 0.85
N ALA A 223 -13.36 -10.13 0.40
CA ALA A 223 -11.92 -10.26 0.26
C ALA A 223 -11.21 -10.47 1.61
N LEU A 224 -11.57 -9.67 2.63
CA LEU A 224 -10.99 -9.82 3.96
C LEU A 224 -11.35 -11.16 4.61
N VAL A 225 -12.60 -11.62 4.47
CA VAL A 225 -13.01 -12.96 4.93
C VAL A 225 -12.22 -14.04 4.21
N SER A 226 -12.08 -13.95 2.88
CA SER A 226 -11.28 -14.92 2.11
C SER A 226 -9.82 -14.95 2.55
N LEU A 227 -9.21 -13.79 2.80
CA LEU A 227 -7.84 -13.70 3.31
C LEU A 227 -7.73 -14.30 4.72
N PHE A 228 -8.71 -14.06 5.59
CA PHE A 228 -8.74 -14.66 6.92
C PHE A 228 -8.84 -16.19 6.84
N GLU A 229 -9.66 -16.75 5.95
CA GLU A 229 -9.75 -18.21 5.78
C GLU A 229 -8.46 -18.84 5.23
N LEU A 230 -7.71 -18.10 4.41
CA LEU A 230 -6.46 -18.59 3.82
C LEU A 230 -5.25 -18.48 4.76
N PHE A 231 -5.21 -17.43 5.59
CA PHE A 231 -4.01 -17.07 6.35
C PHE A 231 -4.19 -17.12 7.87
N ASP A 232 -5.44 -17.17 8.36
CA ASP A 232 -5.79 -17.13 9.79
C ASP A 232 -5.04 -16.01 10.54
N ASN A 233 -4.96 -14.83 9.91
CA ASN A 233 -4.21 -13.68 10.43
C ASN A 233 -4.89 -13.09 11.68
N GLU A 234 -4.10 -12.44 12.53
CA GLU A 234 -4.58 -11.90 13.82
C GLU A 234 -5.11 -10.47 13.68
N ILE A 235 -4.66 -9.73 12.66
CA ILE A 235 -5.04 -8.34 12.43
C ILE A 235 -5.00 -8.00 10.94
N PHE A 236 -5.95 -7.15 10.51
CA PHE A 236 -5.89 -6.42 9.24
C PHE A 236 -5.49 -4.97 9.48
N VAL A 237 -4.59 -4.46 8.64
CA VAL A 237 -4.23 -3.04 8.61
C VAL A 237 -4.61 -2.43 7.27
N ILE A 238 -5.37 -1.34 7.30
CA ILE A 238 -5.85 -0.65 6.10
C ILE A 238 -5.08 0.66 5.95
N GLY A 239 -4.33 0.77 4.86
CA GLY A 239 -3.46 1.89 4.52
C GLY A 239 -3.81 2.54 3.18
N GLY A 240 -2.86 3.31 2.65
CA GLY A 240 -3.01 4.03 1.39
C GLY A 240 -3.68 5.40 1.53
N SER A 241 -3.90 6.06 0.39
CA SER A 241 -4.39 7.44 0.34
C SER A 241 -5.78 7.61 0.94
N MET A 242 -6.58 6.53 0.97
CA MET A 242 -7.91 6.55 1.58
C MET A 242 -7.91 6.95 3.06
N THR A 243 -6.79 6.71 3.76
CA THR A 243 -6.73 6.83 5.23
C THR A 243 -6.68 8.29 5.69
N LYS A 244 -6.53 9.23 4.75
CA LYS A 244 -6.71 10.67 5.02
C LYS A 244 -8.11 10.98 5.52
N ASN A 245 -9.13 10.38 4.89
CA ASN A 245 -10.55 10.58 5.20
C ASN A 245 -11.29 9.23 5.12
N PRO A 246 -11.15 8.34 6.12
CA PRO A 246 -11.71 7.00 6.08
C PRO A 246 -13.21 6.95 6.40
N TYR A 247 -13.75 8.02 6.99
CA TYR A 247 -15.14 8.14 7.46
C TYR A 247 -15.60 6.86 8.20
N ASN A 248 -16.72 6.26 7.79
CA ASN A 248 -17.26 5.06 8.42
C ASN A 248 -16.93 3.76 7.66
N PHE A 249 -15.90 3.75 6.81
CA PHE A 249 -15.54 2.58 5.99
C PHE A 249 -15.35 1.30 6.82
N ILE A 250 -14.46 1.32 7.82
CA ILE A 250 -14.22 0.17 8.71
C ILE A 250 -15.50 -0.24 9.47
N PRO A 251 -16.23 0.68 10.15
CA PRO A 251 -17.50 0.33 10.78
C PRO A 251 -18.53 -0.32 9.85
N PHE A 252 -18.56 0.05 8.56
CA PHE A 252 -19.45 -0.59 7.58
C PHE A 252 -19.02 -2.03 7.27
N ILE A 253 -17.71 -2.27 7.08
CA ILE A 253 -17.14 -3.60 6.89
C ILE A 253 -17.41 -4.47 8.12
N ASP A 254 -17.08 -4.00 9.31
CA ASP A 254 -17.30 -4.74 10.56
C ASP A 254 -18.77 -5.14 10.73
N LYS A 255 -19.70 -4.21 10.43
CA LYS A 255 -21.13 -4.47 10.50
C LYS A 255 -21.55 -5.53 9.48
N TYR A 256 -21.03 -5.47 8.25
CA TYR A 256 -21.33 -6.43 7.21
C TYR A 256 -20.81 -7.82 7.57
N ILE A 257 -19.55 -7.93 8.02
CA ILE A 257 -18.94 -9.21 8.37
C ILE A 257 -19.70 -9.87 9.53
N LYS A 258 -19.92 -9.13 10.63
CA LYS A 258 -20.64 -9.65 11.81
C LYS A 258 -22.08 -10.09 11.52
N LYS A 259 -22.73 -9.49 10.52
CA LYS A 259 -24.11 -9.83 10.15
C LYS A 259 -24.18 -11.08 9.27
N ASN A 260 -23.20 -11.27 8.38
CA ASN A 260 -23.32 -12.24 7.28
C ASN A 260 -22.42 -13.47 7.44
N PHE A 261 -21.43 -13.43 8.33
CA PHE A 261 -20.48 -14.52 8.55
C PHE A 261 -20.46 -14.93 10.01
N ASP A 262 -20.34 -16.23 10.23
CA ASP A 262 -20.12 -16.84 11.52
C ASP A 262 -18.76 -17.57 11.50
N PHE A 263 -18.03 -17.52 12.60
CA PHE A 263 -16.70 -18.11 12.72
C PHE A 263 -16.66 -19.03 13.95
N PRO A 264 -17.20 -20.25 13.87
CA PRO A 264 -17.24 -21.16 15.00
C PRO A 264 -15.84 -21.44 15.56
N ASN A 265 -15.67 -21.25 16.88
CA ASN A 265 -14.40 -21.45 17.60
C ASN A 265 -13.25 -20.52 17.16
N ARG A 266 -13.51 -19.47 16.40
CA ARG A 266 -12.53 -18.44 16.01
C ARG A 266 -13.15 -17.05 16.13
N SER A 267 -12.33 -16.02 16.06
CA SER A 267 -12.79 -14.63 15.97
C SER A 267 -12.24 -14.01 14.71
N PHE A 268 -13.10 -13.33 13.93
CA PHE A 268 -12.60 -12.52 12.83
C PHE A 268 -11.65 -11.44 13.37
N PRO A 269 -10.48 -11.24 12.76
CA PRO A 269 -9.47 -10.33 13.25
C PRO A 269 -9.94 -8.88 13.25
N ILE A 270 -9.40 -8.09 14.17
CA ILE A 270 -9.67 -6.65 14.21
C ILE A 270 -9.11 -5.95 12.97
N ILE A 271 -9.79 -4.91 12.52
CA ILE A 271 -9.35 -4.05 11.42
C ILE A 271 -8.88 -2.71 12.01
N LYS A 272 -7.65 -2.30 11.68
CA LYS A 272 -7.07 -1.02 12.09
C LYS A 272 -6.67 -0.18 10.89
N LEU A 273 -6.67 1.13 11.06
CA LEU A 273 -6.06 2.05 10.11
C LEU A 273 -4.54 2.09 10.34
N SER A 274 -3.79 2.19 9.25
CA SER A 274 -2.36 2.48 9.26
C SER A 274 -2.07 3.77 10.02
N LYS A 275 -1.04 3.74 10.88
CA LYS A 275 -0.59 4.90 11.67
C LYS A 275 0.57 5.64 11.02
N ALA A 276 1.42 4.94 10.26
CA ALA A 276 2.53 5.52 9.49
C ALA A 276 2.06 6.28 8.24
N ARG A 277 0.79 6.11 7.85
CA ARG A 277 0.11 6.86 6.77
C ARG A 277 0.90 6.82 5.47
N GLU A 278 1.32 7.97 4.96
CA GLU A 278 1.97 8.09 3.66
C GLU A 278 3.48 7.84 3.68
N ASP A 279 4.06 7.66 4.87
CA ASP A 279 5.50 7.44 5.06
C ASP A 279 5.83 5.97 5.37
N SER A 280 4.82 5.09 5.33
CA SER A 280 4.99 3.65 5.57
C SER A 280 6.02 3.01 4.64
N GLY A 281 6.05 3.40 3.35
CA GLY A 281 7.04 2.89 2.39
C GLY A 281 8.47 3.31 2.76
N LEU A 282 8.66 4.59 3.13
CA LEU A 282 9.98 5.11 3.54
C LEU A 282 10.48 4.48 4.83
N PHE A 283 9.62 4.38 5.85
CA PHE A 283 10.00 3.72 7.09
C PHE A 283 10.23 2.23 6.90
N GLY A 284 9.43 1.56 6.06
CA GLY A 284 9.62 0.17 5.72
C GLY A 284 10.97 -0.08 5.08
N ALA A 285 11.34 0.71 4.07
CA ALA A 285 12.65 0.64 3.42
C ALA A 285 13.80 0.86 4.43
N ALA A 286 13.69 1.88 5.28
CA ALA A 286 14.68 2.13 6.32
C ALA A 286 14.82 0.94 7.27
N LEU A 287 13.70 0.43 7.79
CA LEU A 287 13.66 -0.68 8.74
C LEU A 287 14.18 -1.99 8.14
N LEU A 288 13.89 -2.26 6.87
CA LEU A 288 14.43 -3.43 6.18
C LEU A 288 15.95 -3.40 6.20
N ALA A 289 16.54 -2.29 5.79
CA ALA A 289 17.99 -2.10 5.74
C ALA A 289 18.62 -2.15 7.15
N LEU A 290 18.04 -1.44 8.12
CA LEU A 290 18.51 -1.40 9.51
C LEU A 290 18.47 -2.78 10.21
N ASN A 291 17.54 -3.66 9.84
CA ASN A 291 17.38 -4.98 10.46
C ASN A 291 18.03 -6.13 9.67
N SER A 292 18.66 -5.85 8.53
CA SER A 292 19.32 -6.87 7.68
C SER A 292 20.79 -7.10 8.04
N GLU A 293 21.16 -6.89 9.30
CA GLU A 293 22.51 -7.17 9.85
C GLU A 293 22.68 -8.62 10.29
#